data_AF-A0A7J7KJ67-F1
#
_entry.id   AF-A0A7J7KJ67-F1
#
_cell.length_a   1.000
_cell.length_b   1.000
_cell.length_c   1.000
_cell.angle_alpha   90.00
_cell.angle_beta   90.00
_cell.angle_gamma   90.00
#
_symmetry.space_group_name_H-M   'P 1'
#
loop_
_entity.id
_entity.type
_entity.pdbx_description
1 polymer ?
#
loop_
_entity_poly.entity_id
_entity_poly.type
_entity_poly.pdbx_seq_one_letter_code
_entity_poly.pdbx_strand_id
1 'polypeptide(L)'
;MSRQASSTLVRWPKILLLGDSQTQYGFNEESSWVSKLASHFQRRCDVINRGFSGYNSRWLKEMIPKLIDEELAKECAAVTLFLGSNDANLKDINPQQHVPLEEYKSALMYMVHHLIKLGIRKECIILVAPPPVDEELWGKCKKLMGAELGLFNTNLVKYAGACCEVSSELNVACIDLFSEMMKHEDWKKYVNVDGLHLATEGGNLLAQLLLTKLDQICSDCCTKFPEWSSVNKDDPAESFQNVH
;
A
#
# COMPACT_ATOMS: atom_id res chain seq x y z
N MET A 1 45.32 -8.18 20.42
CA MET A 1 44.01 -8.44 21.06
C MET A 1 42.94 -7.92 20.11
N SER A 2 42.30 -8.80 19.35
CA SER A 2 41.23 -8.45 18.42
C SER A 2 40.00 -8.03 19.21
N ARG A 3 39.60 -6.75 19.13
CA ARG A 3 38.29 -6.32 19.61
C ARG A 3 37.24 -7.04 18.77
N GLN A 4 36.58 -8.03 19.34
CA GLN A 4 35.37 -8.60 18.79
C GLN A 4 34.31 -7.50 18.92
N ALA A 5 34.12 -6.71 17.87
CA ALA A 5 33.00 -5.79 17.80
C ALA A 5 31.72 -6.64 17.91
N SER A 6 30.92 -6.38 18.94
CA SER A 6 29.56 -6.90 19.02
C SER A 6 28.82 -6.38 17.79
N SER A 7 28.68 -7.22 16.76
CA SER A 7 27.97 -6.87 15.54
C SER A 7 26.46 -6.91 15.81
N THR A 8 25.94 -5.88 16.47
CA THR A 8 24.49 -5.72 16.61
C THR A 8 23.94 -5.39 15.23
N LEU A 9 23.15 -6.30 14.65
CA LEU A 9 22.50 -6.10 13.37
C LEU A 9 21.58 -4.88 13.46
N VAL A 10 21.83 -3.85 12.63
CA VAL A 10 20.93 -2.70 12.50
C VAL A 10 19.64 -3.16 11.83
N ARG A 11 18.51 -2.97 12.53
CA ARG A 11 17.18 -3.28 12.01
C ARG A 11 16.59 -2.05 11.34
N TRP A 12 15.97 -2.27 10.19
CA TRP A 12 15.33 -1.24 9.39
C TRP A 12 13.83 -1.30 9.65
N PRO A 13 13.21 -0.22 10.15
CA PRO A 13 11.76 -0.13 10.20
C PRO A 13 11.16 -0.34 8.82
N LYS A 14 9.98 -0.97 8.74
CA LYS A 14 9.38 -1.45 7.50
C LYS A 14 8.07 -0.75 7.22
N ILE A 15 7.94 -0.20 6.02
CA ILE A 15 6.66 0.25 5.47
C ILE A 15 6.16 -0.89 4.58
N LEU A 16 5.18 -1.63 5.09
CA LEU A 16 4.63 -2.80 4.39
C LEU A 16 3.41 -2.41 3.56
N LEU A 17 3.44 -2.75 2.27
CA LEU A 17 2.41 -2.39 1.32
C LEU A 17 1.67 -3.66 0.90
N LEU A 18 0.43 -3.83 1.38
CA LEU A 18 -0.42 -4.97 1.05
C LEU A 18 -1.54 -4.53 0.10
N GLY A 19 -1.85 -5.36 -0.89
CA GLY A 19 -2.96 -5.09 -1.79
C GLY A 19 -3.02 -5.99 -3.02
N ASP A 20 -3.66 -5.50 -4.06
CA ASP A 20 -3.85 -6.21 -5.32
C ASP A 20 -2.80 -5.83 -6.40
N SER A 21 -3.20 -5.79 -7.67
CA SER A 21 -2.35 -5.37 -8.79
C SER A 21 -1.89 -3.92 -8.68
N GLN A 22 -2.70 -3.03 -8.09
CA GLN A 22 -2.30 -1.63 -7.88
C GLN A 22 -1.10 -1.53 -6.94
N THR A 23 -1.00 -2.45 -5.98
CA THR A 23 0.19 -2.61 -5.15
C THR A 23 1.28 -3.36 -5.89
N GLN A 24 0.99 -4.50 -6.52
CA GLN A 24 2.01 -5.35 -7.15
C GLN A 24 2.82 -4.60 -8.21
N TYR A 25 2.13 -3.80 -9.02
CA TYR A 25 2.72 -3.00 -10.10
C TYR A 25 3.18 -1.62 -9.65
N GLY A 26 3.17 -1.33 -8.35
CA GLY A 26 3.51 -0.01 -7.83
C GLY A 26 4.97 0.41 -8.04
N PHE A 27 5.87 -0.53 -8.36
CA PHE A 27 7.25 -0.24 -8.78
C PHE A 27 7.39 -0.03 -10.30
N ASN A 28 6.41 -0.45 -11.10
CA ASN A 28 6.46 -0.28 -12.55
C ASN A 28 6.55 1.21 -12.90
N GLU A 29 7.21 1.52 -14.01
CA GLU A 29 7.44 2.91 -14.43
C GLU A 29 6.14 3.70 -14.61
N GLU A 30 5.07 3.03 -15.04
CA GLU A 30 3.76 3.65 -15.28
C GLU A 30 3.18 4.30 -14.03
N SER A 31 3.15 3.63 -12.87
CA SER A 31 2.61 4.24 -11.64
C SER A 31 3.73 4.79 -10.74
N SER A 32 4.81 4.03 -10.59
CA SER A 32 6.02 4.34 -9.81
C SER A 32 5.81 4.84 -8.37
N TRP A 33 4.60 4.67 -7.81
CA TRP A 33 4.25 5.23 -6.52
C TRP A 33 5.05 4.58 -5.40
N VAL A 34 5.33 3.28 -5.49
CA VAL A 34 6.17 2.57 -4.52
C VAL A 34 7.63 3.01 -4.66
N SER A 35 8.10 3.21 -5.90
CA SER A 35 9.47 3.72 -6.15
C SER A 35 9.69 5.09 -5.49
N LYS A 36 8.68 5.96 -5.51
CA LYS A 36 8.72 7.27 -4.84
C LYS A 36 8.79 7.14 -3.33
N LEU A 37 7.97 6.27 -2.74
CA LEU A 37 8.05 6.00 -1.29
C LEU A 37 9.43 5.44 -0.91
N ALA A 38 9.91 4.45 -1.66
CA ALA A 38 11.22 3.83 -1.43
C ALA A 38 12.35 4.85 -1.55
N SER A 39 12.28 5.76 -2.53
CA SER A 39 13.24 6.86 -2.68
C SER A 39 13.19 7.85 -1.51
N HIS A 40 11.99 8.20 -1.02
CA HIS A 40 11.81 9.16 0.07
C HIS A 40 12.30 8.62 1.42
N PHE A 41 12.10 7.33 1.68
CA PHE A 41 12.50 6.66 2.92
C PHE A 41 13.90 6.01 2.84
N GLN A 42 14.70 6.35 1.83
CA GLN A 42 16.08 5.88 1.73
C GLN A 42 16.84 6.16 3.01
N ARG A 43 17.58 5.15 3.46
CA ARG A 43 18.34 5.19 4.72
C ARG A 43 17.47 5.44 5.95
N ARG A 44 16.14 5.30 5.91
CA ARG A 44 15.26 5.42 7.10
C ARG A 44 14.42 4.17 7.31
N CYS A 45 13.75 3.71 6.26
CA CYS A 45 12.86 2.54 6.30
C CYS A 45 13.04 1.68 5.04
N ASP A 46 12.81 0.37 5.18
CA ASP A 46 12.59 -0.50 4.03
C ASP A 46 11.13 -0.36 3.56
N VAL A 47 10.92 -0.21 2.25
CA VAL A 47 9.57 -0.27 1.66
C VAL A 47 9.36 -1.64 1.04
N ILE A 48 8.41 -2.41 1.57
CA ILE A 48 8.19 -3.80 1.19
C ILE A 48 6.85 -3.94 0.47
N ASN A 49 6.91 -4.34 -0.80
CA ASN A 49 5.73 -4.59 -1.61
C ASN A 49 5.26 -6.06 -1.48
N ARG A 50 3.98 -6.23 -1.16
CA ARG A 50 3.23 -7.49 -1.12
C ARG A 50 1.86 -7.30 -1.80
N GLY A 51 1.89 -6.85 -3.05
CA GLY A 51 0.73 -6.84 -3.91
C GLY A 51 0.51 -8.17 -4.62
N PHE A 52 -0.74 -8.53 -4.85
CA PHE A 52 -1.15 -9.78 -5.50
C PHE A 52 -2.18 -9.49 -6.60
N SER A 53 -1.73 -9.47 -7.85
CA SER A 53 -2.54 -9.07 -9.01
C SER A 53 -3.81 -9.92 -9.13
N GLY A 54 -4.95 -9.24 -9.22
CA GLY A 54 -6.27 -9.86 -9.33
C GLY A 54 -6.89 -10.33 -8.01
N TYR A 55 -6.20 -10.18 -6.87
CA TYR A 55 -6.71 -10.61 -5.57
C TYR A 55 -7.77 -9.66 -5.02
N ASN A 56 -8.71 -10.22 -4.25
CA ASN A 56 -9.74 -9.49 -3.54
C ASN A 56 -9.54 -9.57 -2.02
N SER A 57 -10.37 -8.84 -1.27
CA SER A 57 -10.30 -8.81 0.19
C SER A 57 -10.52 -10.17 0.85
N ARG A 58 -11.42 -11.00 0.28
CA ARG A 58 -11.69 -12.36 0.78
C ARG A 58 -10.42 -13.20 0.83
N TRP A 59 -9.61 -13.18 -0.23
CA TRP A 59 -8.38 -13.97 -0.28
C TRP A 59 -7.28 -13.38 0.59
N LEU A 60 -7.09 -12.05 0.55
CA LEU A 60 -6.02 -11.43 1.34
C LEU A 60 -6.28 -11.59 2.86
N LYS A 61 -7.55 -11.55 3.29
CA LYS A 61 -7.96 -11.86 4.66
C LYS A 61 -7.47 -13.23 5.13
N GLU A 62 -7.55 -14.27 4.29
CA GLU A 62 -7.07 -15.61 4.65
C GLU A 62 -5.54 -15.72 4.58
N MET A 63 -4.89 -14.85 3.81
CA MET A 63 -3.43 -14.82 3.68
C MET A 63 -2.75 -14.02 4.77
N ILE A 64 -3.37 -12.98 5.32
CA ILE A 64 -2.70 -12.03 6.23
C ILE A 64 -1.95 -12.70 7.40
N PRO A 65 -2.45 -13.77 8.05
CA PRO A 65 -1.72 -14.43 9.14
C PRO A 65 -0.46 -15.18 8.68
N LYS A 66 -0.32 -15.42 7.38
CA LYS A 66 0.87 -16.03 6.76
C LYS A 66 1.81 -14.99 6.15
N LEU A 67 1.34 -13.75 5.97
CA LEU A 67 2.14 -12.66 5.40
C LEU A 67 2.89 -11.89 6.48
N ILE A 68 2.36 -11.84 7.70
CA ILE A 68 2.90 -11.06 8.81
C ILE A 68 2.85 -11.91 10.07
N ASP A 69 4.02 -12.14 10.65
CA ASP A 69 4.18 -12.74 11.97
C ASP A 69 4.53 -11.67 13.02
N GLU A 70 4.65 -12.08 14.28
CA GLU A 70 4.97 -11.18 15.39
C GLU A 70 6.35 -10.52 15.24
N GLU A 71 7.31 -11.17 14.59
CA GLU A 71 8.65 -10.61 14.39
C GLU A 71 8.64 -9.51 13.33
N LEU A 72 7.98 -9.74 12.19
CA LEU A 72 7.79 -8.72 11.17
C LEU A 72 6.98 -7.54 11.71
N ALA A 73 5.93 -7.80 12.49
CA ALA A 73 5.10 -6.76 13.09
C ALA A 73 5.89 -5.80 14.00
N LYS A 74 6.87 -6.30 14.76
CA LYS A 74 7.77 -5.48 15.59
C LYS A 74 8.64 -4.53 14.76
N GLU A 75 8.94 -4.89 13.52
CA GLU A 75 9.73 -4.08 12.60
C GLU A 75 8.87 -3.14 11.76
N CYS A 76 7.54 -3.28 11.76
CA CYS A 76 6.64 -2.43 10.96
C CYS A 76 6.52 -1.01 11.53
N ALA A 77 6.96 -0.02 10.76
CA ALA A 77 6.68 1.39 10.99
C ALA A 77 5.28 1.78 10.50
N ALA A 78 4.84 1.21 9.37
CA ALA A 78 3.54 1.45 8.79
C ALA A 78 3.06 0.26 7.94
N VAL A 79 1.75 0.11 7.79
CA VAL A 79 1.12 -0.87 6.89
C VAL A 79 0.03 -0.20 6.07
N THR A 80 0.02 -0.42 4.76
CA THR A 80 -1.10 -0.04 3.88
C THR A 80 -1.91 -1.27 3.46
N LEU A 81 -3.23 -1.13 3.40
CA LEU A 81 -4.14 -2.11 2.78
C LEU A 81 -4.85 -1.43 1.61
N PHE A 82 -4.54 -1.84 0.37
CA PHE A 82 -5.09 -1.27 -0.86
C PHE A 82 -5.84 -2.34 -1.67
N LEU A 83 -7.15 -2.38 -1.51
CA LEU A 83 -8.05 -3.39 -2.08
C LEU A 83 -9.38 -2.76 -2.48
N GLY A 84 -10.27 -3.53 -3.11
CA GLY A 84 -11.63 -3.13 -3.44
C GLY A 84 -11.89 -3.04 -4.94
N SER A 85 -10.86 -2.85 -5.78
CA SER A 85 -11.03 -2.78 -7.24
C SER A 85 -11.55 -4.10 -7.81
N ASN A 86 -10.97 -5.23 -7.36
CA ASN A 86 -11.41 -6.56 -7.78
C ASN A 86 -12.76 -6.95 -7.13
N ASP A 87 -12.92 -6.66 -5.83
CA ASP A 87 -14.14 -6.92 -5.05
C ASP A 87 -15.39 -6.28 -5.69
N ALA A 88 -15.24 -5.06 -6.21
CA ALA A 88 -16.30 -4.27 -6.80
C ALA A 88 -16.79 -4.73 -8.18
N ASN A 89 -16.26 -5.84 -8.73
CA ASN A 89 -16.86 -6.45 -9.91
C ASN A 89 -18.32 -6.84 -9.66
N LEU A 90 -19.15 -6.86 -10.70
CA LEU A 90 -20.50 -7.39 -10.65
C LEU A 90 -20.46 -8.92 -10.51
N LYS A 91 -21.25 -9.44 -9.57
CA LYS A 91 -21.34 -10.89 -9.27
C LYS A 91 -21.65 -11.73 -10.51
N ASP A 92 -22.59 -11.29 -11.33
CA ASP A 92 -23.08 -12.07 -12.47
C ASP A 92 -22.09 -12.08 -13.64
N ILE A 93 -21.13 -11.15 -13.67
CA ILE A 93 -20.13 -11.02 -14.73
C ILE A 93 -18.80 -11.65 -14.33
N ASN A 94 -18.36 -11.42 -13.09
CA ASN A 94 -17.08 -11.91 -12.59
C ASN A 94 -17.22 -12.38 -11.13
N PRO A 95 -17.88 -13.53 -10.92
CA PRO A 95 -18.16 -14.06 -9.58
C PRO A 95 -16.88 -14.45 -8.82
N GLN A 96 -15.78 -14.74 -9.52
CA GLN A 96 -14.51 -15.12 -8.92
C GLN A 96 -13.90 -13.96 -8.13
N GLN A 97 -13.85 -12.77 -8.73
CA GLN A 97 -13.29 -11.59 -8.07
C GLN A 97 -14.30 -10.87 -7.17
N HIS A 98 -15.60 -10.96 -7.50
CA HIS A 98 -16.64 -10.30 -6.71
C HIS A 98 -16.65 -10.74 -5.24
N VAL A 99 -16.72 -9.75 -4.35
CA VAL A 99 -16.94 -9.93 -2.91
C VAL A 99 -18.10 -9.01 -2.51
N PRO A 100 -19.19 -9.52 -1.91
CA PRO A 100 -20.30 -8.68 -1.45
C PRO A 100 -19.83 -7.57 -0.50
N LEU A 101 -20.47 -6.39 -0.57
CA LEU A 101 -20.02 -5.18 0.14
C LEU A 101 -19.82 -5.39 1.66
N GLU A 102 -20.75 -6.08 2.32
CA GLU A 102 -20.65 -6.38 3.76
C GLU A 102 -19.52 -7.36 4.08
N GLU A 103 -19.24 -8.31 3.17
CA GLU A 103 -18.11 -9.21 3.32
C GLU A 103 -16.79 -8.48 3.13
N TYR A 104 -16.71 -7.55 2.16
CA TYR A 104 -15.56 -6.66 1.97
C TYR A 104 -15.27 -5.84 3.24
N LYS A 105 -16.29 -5.20 3.84
CA LYS A 105 -16.16 -4.49 5.12
C LYS A 105 -15.62 -5.40 6.22
N SER A 106 -16.23 -6.57 6.38
CA SER A 106 -15.84 -7.55 7.39
C SER A 106 -14.40 -8.05 7.19
N ALA A 107 -13.96 -8.22 5.94
CA ALA A 107 -12.60 -8.61 5.60
C ALA A 107 -11.58 -7.51 5.95
N LEU A 108 -11.86 -6.25 5.62
CA LEU A 108 -11.02 -5.12 6.02
C LEU A 108 -10.90 -5.02 7.54
N MET A 109 -12.04 -5.10 8.25
CA MET A 109 -12.05 -5.05 9.71
C MET A 109 -11.22 -6.18 10.33
N TYR A 110 -11.37 -7.39 9.81
CA TYR A 110 -10.57 -8.53 10.26
C TYR A 110 -9.07 -8.28 10.07
N MET A 111 -8.64 -7.82 8.89
CA MET A 111 -7.24 -7.57 8.61
C MET A 111 -6.66 -6.49 9.54
N VAL A 112 -7.37 -5.39 9.75
CA VAL A 112 -6.95 -4.33 10.69
C VAL A 112 -6.85 -4.86 12.12
N HIS A 113 -7.86 -5.58 12.61
CA HIS A 113 -7.82 -6.18 13.95
C HIS A 113 -6.68 -7.19 14.10
N HIS A 114 -6.39 -7.97 13.06
CA HIS A 114 -5.28 -8.91 13.06
C HIS A 114 -3.93 -8.18 13.20
N LEU A 115 -3.70 -7.12 12.42
CA LEU A 115 -2.48 -6.30 12.53
C LEU A 115 -2.31 -5.69 13.94
N ILE A 116 -3.41 -5.17 14.51
CA ILE A 116 -3.40 -4.61 15.87
C ILE A 116 -3.06 -5.70 16.89
N LYS A 117 -3.62 -6.90 16.74
CA LYS A 117 -3.33 -8.05 17.61
C LYS A 117 -1.86 -8.45 17.57
N LEU A 118 -1.18 -8.30 16.44
CA LEU A 118 0.25 -8.55 16.29
C LEU A 118 1.13 -7.42 16.88
N GLY A 119 0.54 -6.32 17.37
CA GLY A 119 1.24 -5.22 18.01
C GLY A 119 1.45 -3.98 17.13
N ILE A 120 0.93 -3.96 15.90
CA ILE A 120 0.99 -2.77 15.05
C ILE A 120 -0.01 -1.73 15.58
N ARG A 121 0.48 -0.53 15.88
CA ARG A 121 -0.36 0.56 16.40
C ARG A 121 -1.38 1.00 15.34
N LYS A 122 -2.58 1.40 15.79
CA LYS A 122 -3.67 1.81 14.89
C LYS A 122 -3.27 2.96 13.98
N GLU A 123 -2.49 3.90 14.50
CA GLU A 123 -2.03 5.10 13.80
C GLU A 123 -1.04 4.77 12.68
N CYS A 124 -0.44 3.57 12.70
CA CYS A 124 0.48 3.07 11.69
C CYS A 124 -0.24 2.31 10.55
N ILE A 125 -1.55 2.11 10.63
CA ILE A 125 -2.33 1.38 9.63
C ILE A 125 -3.10 2.38 8.75
N ILE A 126 -2.95 2.23 7.43
CA ILE A 126 -3.60 3.09 6.43
C ILE A 126 -4.44 2.22 5.50
N LEU A 127 -5.74 2.47 5.43
CA LEU A 127 -6.60 1.91 4.40
C LEU A 127 -6.58 2.82 3.16
N VAL A 128 -6.45 2.23 1.98
CA VAL A 128 -6.51 2.95 0.70
C VAL A 128 -7.71 2.43 -0.08
N ALA A 129 -8.68 3.32 -0.31
CA ALA A 129 -9.87 3.01 -1.09
C ALA A 129 -9.53 2.80 -2.58
N PRO A 130 -10.26 1.94 -3.31
CA PRO A 130 -10.02 1.69 -4.73
C PRO A 130 -10.23 2.97 -5.56
N PRO A 131 -9.42 3.23 -6.60
CA PRO A 131 -9.61 4.37 -7.51
C PRO A 131 -10.81 4.17 -8.46
N PRO A 132 -11.26 5.22 -9.17
CA PRO A 132 -12.20 5.06 -10.28
C PRO A 132 -11.59 4.28 -11.44
N VAL A 133 -12.45 3.80 -12.34
CA VAL A 133 -12.09 3.09 -13.58
C VAL A 133 -12.57 3.86 -14.80
N ASP A 134 -11.75 4.00 -15.84
CA ASP A 134 -12.22 4.41 -17.15
C ASP A 134 -12.96 3.23 -17.80
N GLU A 135 -14.28 3.19 -17.59
CA GLU A 135 -15.18 2.14 -18.07
C GLU A 135 -15.09 1.93 -19.59
N GLU A 136 -14.78 2.97 -20.38
CA GLU A 136 -14.66 2.85 -21.83
C GLU A 136 -13.38 2.11 -22.23
N LEU A 137 -12.23 2.53 -21.68
CA LEU A 137 -10.93 1.90 -21.94
C LEU A 137 -10.90 0.49 -21.38
N TRP A 138 -11.33 0.32 -20.12
CA TRP A 138 -11.37 -0.99 -19.50
C TRP A 138 -12.34 -1.93 -20.20
N GLY A 139 -13.49 -1.44 -20.66
CA GLY A 139 -14.42 -2.20 -21.50
C GLY A 139 -13.79 -2.69 -22.80
N LYS A 140 -13.01 -1.85 -23.49
CA LYS A 140 -12.24 -2.26 -24.68
C LYS A 140 -11.20 -3.32 -24.34
N CYS A 141 -10.44 -3.13 -23.26
CA CYS A 141 -9.47 -4.11 -22.76
C CYS A 141 -10.14 -5.45 -22.43
N LYS A 142 -11.26 -5.45 -21.71
CA LYS A 142 -12.03 -6.67 -21.39
C LYS A 142 -12.50 -7.40 -22.65
N LYS A 143 -13.02 -6.67 -23.64
CA LYS A 143 -13.43 -7.24 -24.92
C LYS A 143 -12.27 -7.90 -25.67
N LEU A 144 -11.08 -7.28 -25.68
CA LEU A 144 -9.87 -7.87 -26.26
C LEU A 144 -9.43 -9.15 -25.53
N MET A 145 -9.68 -9.23 -24.23
CA MET A 145 -9.44 -10.43 -23.41
C MET A 145 -10.57 -11.48 -23.51
N GLY A 146 -11.58 -11.27 -24.36
CA GLY A 146 -12.72 -12.19 -24.50
C GLY A 146 -13.64 -12.23 -23.28
N ALA A 147 -13.72 -11.14 -22.52
CA ALA A 147 -14.51 -11.04 -21.30
C ALA A 147 -15.42 -9.80 -21.31
N GLU A 148 -16.51 -9.86 -20.54
CA GLU A 148 -17.43 -8.75 -20.37
C GLU A 148 -16.94 -7.73 -19.33
N LEU A 149 -17.39 -6.48 -19.45
CA LEU A 149 -17.10 -5.42 -18.47
C LEU A 149 -17.95 -5.63 -17.22
N GLY A 150 -17.31 -6.00 -16.11
CA GLY A 150 -17.97 -6.20 -14.82
C GLY A 150 -17.71 -5.10 -13.79
N LEU A 151 -16.91 -4.08 -14.10
CA LEU A 151 -16.48 -3.07 -13.14
C LEU A 151 -16.94 -1.68 -13.56
N PHE A 152 -17.68 -1.01 -12.67
CA PHE A 152 -18.30 0.29 -12.94
C PHE A 152 -18.11 1.24 -11.76
N ASN A 153 -17.95 2.53 -12.02
CA ASN A 153 -17.79 3.56 -11.00
C ASN A 153 -19.00 3.66 -10.07
N THR A 154 -20.20 3.37 -10.58
CA THR A 154 -21.44 3.30 -9.79
C THR A 154 -21.40 2.21 -8.70
N ASN A 155 -20.56 1.19 -8.87
CA ASN A 155 -20.32 0.18 -7.85
C ASN A 155 -19.04 0.47 -7.05
N LEU A 156 -17.94 0.84 -7.70
CA LEU A 156 -16.66 1.18 -7.04
C LEU A 156 -16.83 2.25 -5.95
N VAL A 157 -17.64 3.29 -6.19
CA VAL A 157 -17.89 4.35 -5.20
C VAL A 157 -18.46 3.79 -3.88
N LYS A 158 -19.21 2.68 -3.95
CA LYS A 158 -19.75 2.02 -2.74
C LYS A 158 -18.64 1.31 -1.96
N TYR A 159 -17.69 0.66 -2.65
CA TYR A 159 -16.56 0.00 -2.00
C TYR A 159 -15.53 1.02 -1.46
N ALA A 160 -15.34 2.15 -2.16
CA ALA A 160 -14.57 3.27 -1.64
C ALA A 160 -15.20 3.84 -0.37
N GLY A 161 -16.52 4.13 -0.39
CA GLY A 161 -17.26 4.56 0.79
C GLY A 161 -17.17 3.57 1.96
N ALA A 162 -17.36 2.28 1.69
CA ALA A 162 -17.24 1.22 2.70
C ALA A 162 -15.82 1.13 3.30
N CYS A 163 -14.77 1.36 2.51
CA CYS A 163 -13.39 1.44 3.02
C CYS A 163 -13.23 2.60 4.01
N CYS A 164 -13.77 3.78 3.66
CA CYS A 164 -13.76 4.96 4.50
C CYS A 164 -14.58 4.77 5.78
N GLU A 165 -15.74 4.13 5.70
CA GLU A 165 -16.56 3.77 6.87
C GLU A 165 -15.76 2.90 7.84
N VAL A 166 -15.14 1.81 7.35
CA VAL A 166 -14.33 0.91 8.19
C VAL A 166 -13.15 1.64 8.84
N SER A 167 -12.46 2.52 8.09
CA SER A 167 -11.36 3.30 8.68
C SER A 167 -11.83 4.20 9.83
N SER A 168 -13.01 4.81 9.68
CA SER A 168 -13.61 5.70 10.68
C SER A 168 -14.04 4.92 11.92
N GLU A 169 -14.68 3.77 11.72
CA GLU A 169 -15.12 2.88 12.80
C GLU A 169 -13.94 2.37 13.65
N LEU A 170 -12.83 2.01 13.00
CA LEU A 170 -11.66 1.45 13.68
C LEU A 170 -10.67 2.51 14.18
N ASN A 171 -10.89 3.78 13.81
CA ASN A 171 -9.99 4.91 14.05
C ASN A 171 -8.57 4.66 13.52
N VAL A 172 -8.49 4.27 12.24
CA VAL A 172 -7.24 4.14 11.47
C VAL A 172 -7.22 5.16 10.33
N ALA A 173 -6.05 5.42 9.75
CA ALA A 173 -5.95 6.39 8.65
C ALA A 173 -6.61 5.86 7.37
N CYS A 174 -7.13 6.79 6.55
CA CYS A 174 -7.72 6.49 5.25
C CYS A 174 -7.18 7.40 4.16
N ILE A 175 -7.02 6.84 2.96
CA ILE A 175 -6.87 7.57 1.71
C ILE A 175 -8.05 7.21 0.82
N ASP A 176 -8.99 8.14 0.66
CA ASP A 176 -10.11 8.00 -0.28
C ASP A 176 -9.65 8.35 -1.71
N LEU A 177 -8.87 7.45 -2.32
CA LEU A 177 -8.29 7.69 -3.64
C LEU A 177 -9.37 7.90 -4.71
N PHE A 178 -10.54 7.28 -4.54
CA PHE A 178 -11.67 7.47 -5.44
C PHE A 178 -12.09 8.94 -5.49
N SER A 179 -12.41 9.49 -4.32
CA SER A 179 -12.86 10.88 -4.19
C SER A 179 -11.74 11.86 -4.55
N GLU A 180 -10.49 11.60 -4.16
CA GLU A 180 -9.36 12.47 -4.51
C GLU A 180 -9.16 12.59 -6.03
N MET A 181 -9.27 11.49 -6.77
CA MET A 181 -9.18 11.53 -8.23
C MET A 181 -10.38 12.25 -8.85
N MET A 182 -11.60 11.92 -8.41
CA MET A 182 -12.86 12.43 -8.99
C MET A 182 -13.10 13.92 -8.73
N LYS A 183 -12.31 14.59 -7.88
CA LYS A 183 -12.30 16.06 -7.73
C LYS A 183 -11.85 16.79 -9.01
N HIS A 184 -11.17 16.10 -9.91
CA HIS A 184 -10.63 16.68 -11.14
C HIS A 184 -11.50 16.35 -12.34
N GLU A 185 -11.85 17.36 -13.15
CA GLU A 185 -12.63 17.15 -14.38
C GLU A 185 -11.92 16.18 -15.36
N ASP A 186 -10.58 16.22 -15.39
CA ASP A 186 -9.71 15.38 -16.20
C ASP A 186 -9.20 14.12 -15.47
N TRP A 187 -9.93 13.62 -14.48
CA TRP A 187 -9.51 12.50 -13.60
C TRP A 187 -9.03 11.26 -14.35
N LYS A 188 -9.49 11.02 -15.59
CA LYS A 188 -9.06 9.88 -16.41
C LYS A 188 -7.54 9.85 -16.66
N LYS A 189 -6.84 10.98 -16.54
CA LYS A 189 -5.36 11.02 -16.57
C LYS A 189 -4.71 10.18 -15.48
N TYR A 190 -5.43 9.85 -14.41
CA TYR A 190 -4.91 9.09 -13.28
C TYR A 190 -4.86 7.58 -13.52
N VAL A 191 -5.52 7.07 -14.56
CA VAL A 191 -5.45 5.66 -14.97
C VAL A 191 -4.71 5.54 -16.31
N ASN A 192 -3.98 4.44 -16.48
CA ASN A 192 -3.15 4.19 -17.66
C ASN A 192 -4.03 3.79 -18.86
N VAL A 193 -3.39 3.36 -19.94
CA VAL A 193 -4.05 3.01 -21.20
C VAL A 193 -5.00 1.81 -21.11
N ASP A 194 -4.93 1.00 -20.05
CA ASP A 194 -5.91 -0.06 -19.80
C ASP A 194 -7.19 0.46 -19.13
N GLY A 195 -7.16 1.65 -18.53
CA GLY A 195 -8.30 2.29 -17.88
C GLY A 195 -8.57 1.84 -16.45
N LEU A 196 -7.76 0.95 -15.86
CA LEU A 196 -7.89 0.43 -14.51
C LEU A 196 -6.67 0.73 -13.64
N HIS A 197 -5.47 0.42 -14.13
CA HIS A 197 -4.26 0.58 -13.34
C HIS A 197 -3.79 2.04 -13.32
N LEU A 198 -3.10 2.43 -12.26
CA LEU A 198 -2.64 3.82 -12.11
C LEU A 198 -1.64 4.20 -13.21
N ALA A 199 -1.89 5.35 -13.84
CA ALA A 199 -0.89 6.06 -14.65
C ALA A 199 0.10 6.84 -13.75
N THR A 200 1.03 7.56 -14.38
CA THR A 200 2.07 8.32 -13.70
C THR A 200 1.45 9.34 -12.76
N GLU A 201 0.44 10.06 -13.25
CA GLU A 201 -0.29 11.08 -12.51
C GLU A 201 -1.05 10.47 -11.33
N GLY A 202 -1.64 9.28 -11.51
CA GLY A 202 -2.38 8.58 -10.45
C GLY A 202 -1.44 8.07 -9.36
N GLY A 203 -0.29 7.52 -9.77
CA GLY A 203 0.76 7.11 -8.85
C GLY A 203 1.42 8.28 -8.13
N ASN A 204 1.62 9.43 -8.80
CA ASN A 204 2.08 10.68 -8.18
C ASN A 204 1.12 11.14 -7.08
N LEU A 205 -0.18 11.18 -7.37
CA LEU A 205 -1.21 11.59 -6.42
C LEU A 205 -1.23 10.67 -5.20
N LEU A 206 -1.26 9.35 -5.42
CA LEU A 206 -1.24 8.36 -4.33
C LEU A 206 0.03 8.48 -3.49
N ALA A 207 1.20 8.62 -4.12
CA ALA A 207 2.46 8.80 -3.41
C ALA A 207 2.45 10.07 -2.55
N GLN A 208 1.97 11.20 -3.07
CA GLN A 208 1.87 12.45 -2.32
C GLN A 208 0.97 12.31 -1.08
N LEU A 209 -0.21 11.69 -1.23
CA LEU A 209 -1.14 11.45 -0.14
C LEU A 209 -0.55 10.52 0.93
N LEU A 210 0.12 9.44 0.49
CA LEU A 210 0.79 8.51 1.39
C LEU A 210 1.97 9.16 2.11
N LEU A 211 2.85 9.88 1.41
CA LEU A 211 4.01 10.55 2.02
C LEU A 211 3.59 11.52 3.13
N THR A 212 2.50 12.27 2.91
CA THR A 212 1.96 13.18 3.92
C THR A 212 1.63 12.47 5.24
N LYS A 213 1.10 11.25 5.18
CA LYS A 213 0.79 10.43 6.36
C LYS A 213 2.02 9.70 6.89
N LEU A 214 2.81 9.11 6.00
CA LEU A 214 3.98 8.31 6.35
C LEU A 214 5.08 9.16 7.00
N ASP A 215 5.26 10.41 6.61
CA ASP A 215 6.23 11.30 7.28
C ASP A 215 5.84 11.59 8.74
N GLN A 216 4.53 11.67 9.03
CA GLN A 216 4.04 11.81 10.41
C GLN A 216 4.22 10.51 11.20
N ILE A 217 3.89 9.36 10.59
CA ILE A 217 4.00 8.03 11.23
C ILE A 217 5.46 7.64 11.47
N CYS A 218 6.34 7.96 10.52
CA CYS A 218 7.75 7.58 10.51
C CYS A 218 8.67 8.74 10.93
N SER A 219 8.16 9.71 11.71
CA SER A 219 8.94 10.86 12.19
C SER A 219 10.18 10.43 12.96
N ASP A 220 10.06 9.34 13.72
CA ASP A 220 11.12 8.81 14.58
C ASP A 220 12.05 7.84 13.84
N CYS A 221 11.76 7.53 12.56
CA CYS A 221 12.63 6.71 11.72
C CYS A 221 13.80 7.56 11.24
N CYS A 222 14.87 7.57 12.02
CA CYS A 222 16.09 8.34 11.76
C CYS A 222 16.89 7.80 10.57
N THR A 223 17.66 8.68 9.95
CA THR A 223 18.64 8.31 8.94
C THR A 223 19.69 7.39 9.54
N LYS A 224 19.80 6.19 9.00
CA LYS A 224 20.77 5.16 9.34
C LYS A 224 22.12 5.46 8.70
N PHE A 225 23.17 5.21 9.49
CA PHE A 225 24.57 5.44 9.15
C PHE A 225 24.92 6.92 8.87
N PRO A 226 26.18 7.35 9.04
CA PRO A 226 26.59 8.72 8.75
C PRO A 226 26.66 9.01 7.24
N GLU A 227 26.78 10.29 6.87
CA GLU A 227 27.14 10.72 5.52
C GLU A 227 28.59 10.27 5.20
N TRP A 228 28.90 9.94 3.94
CA TRP A 228 30.20 9.35 3.59
C TRP A 228 31.39 10.24 3.95
N SER A 229 31.24 11.57 3.88
CA SER A 229 32.25 12.56 4.26
C SER A 229 32.48 12.66 5.77
N SER A 230 31.54 12.15 6.58
CA SER A 230 31.66 12.08 8.04
C SER A 230 32.27 10.75 8.52
N VAL A 231 32.55 9.81 7.61
CA VAL A 231 33.22 8.56 7.96
C VAL A 231 34.71 8.83 8.19
N ASN A 232 35.22 8.39 9.34
CA ASN A 232 36.64 8.44 9.65
C ASN A 232 37.39 7.55 8.64
N LYS A 233 38.23 8.17 7.81
CA LYS A 233 38.98 7.49 6.76
C LYS A 233 40.01 6.51 7.32
N ASP A 234 40.62 6.84 8.45
CA ASP A 234 41.69 6.06 9.06
C ASP A 234 41.15 4.97 9.99
N ASP A 235 39.94 5.16 10.54
CA ASP A 235 39.20 4.12 11.30
C ASP A 235 37.68 4.16 11.01
N PRO A 236 37.22 3.55 9.90
CA PRO A 236 35.79 3.53 9.56
C PRO A 236 34.92 2.88 10.63
N ALA A 237 35.46 1.92 11.40
CA ALA A 237 34.69 1.21 12.41
C ALA A 237 34.25 2.14 13.54
N GLU A 238 35.06 3.15 13.88
CA GLU A 238 34.72 4.19 14.85
C GLU A 238 33.42 4.91 14.47
N SER A 239 33.25 5.26 13.19
CA SER A 239 32.05 5.95 12.68
C SER A 239 30.78 5.12 12.73
N PHE A 240 30.88 3.81 12.99
CA PHE A 240 29.75 2.89 13.00
C PHE A 240 29.38 2.35 14.39
N GLN A 241 30.04 2.80 15.46
CA GLN A 241 29.81 2.27 16.83
C GLN A 241 28.44 2.64 17.42
N ASN A 242 27.85 3.77 17.00
CA ASN A 242 26.58 4.30 17.54
C ASN A 242 25.46 4.37 16.48
N VAL A 243 25.45 3.43 15.52
CA VAL A 243 24.38 3.41 14.50
C VAL A 243 23.13 2.80 15.12
N HIS A 244 22.05 3.57 15.13
CA HIS A 244 20.70 3.16 15.52
C HIS A 244 19.89 2.82 14.29
#